data_AF-A0A072TCX6-F1
#
_entry.id   AF-A0A072TCX6-F1
#
_cell.length_a   1.000
_cell.length_b   1.000
_cell.length_c   1.000
_cell.angle_alpha   90.00
_cell.angle_beta   90.00
_cell.angle_gamma   90.00
#
_symmetry.space_group_name_H-M   'P 1'
#
loop_
_entity.id
_entity.type
_entity.pdbx_description
1 polymer ?
#
loop_
_entity_poly.entity_id
_entity_poly.type
_entity_poly.pdbx_seq_one_letter_code
_entity_poly.pdbx_strand_id
1 'polypeptide(L)'
;MTILTTQISFLFLLLLYVTTFHKITCTNHTVVRCNEKDRETLLTFKQDINDSLGGISTWSTEKDCCAWEGVYCDSITNKVTKLDMQFK
;
A
#
# COMPACT_ATOMS: atom_id res chain seq x y z
N MET A 1 11.10 28.58 -36.67
CA MET A 1 10.59 27.20 -36.54
C MET A 1 11.45 26.35 -35.61
N THR A 2 12.78 26.31 -35.81
CA THR A 2 13.74 25.53 -35.01
C THR A 2 13.84 25.92 -33.53
N ILE A 3 13.74 27.23 -33.22
CA ILE A 3 13.79 27.74 -31.83
C ILE A 3 12.55 27.27 -31.02
N LEU A 4 11.38 27.24 -31.66
CA LEU A 4 10.16 26.81 -31.00
C LEU A 4 10.21 25.30 -30.73
N THR A 5 10.74 24.52 -31.67
CA THR A 5 10.90 23.06 -31.51
C THR A 5 11.94 22.71 -30.44
N THR A 6 13.02 23.49 -30.28
CA THR A 6 14.01 23.24 -29.22
C THR A 6 13.46 23.60 -27.84
N GLN A 7 12.70 24.68 -27.71
CA GLN A 7 12.02 25.03 -26.45
C GLN A 7 10.99 23.98 -26.04
N ILE A 8 10.18 23.50 -26.99
CA ILE A 8 9.19 22.44 -26.74
C ILE A 8 9.89 21.14 -26.32
N SER A 9 10.96 20.74 -27.01
CA SER A 9 11.74 19.54 -26.66
C SER A 9 12.32 19.63 -25.24
N PHE A 10 12.87 20.78 -24.88
CA PHE A 10 13.40 21.01 -23.53
C PHE A 10 12.32 20.95 -22.45
N LEU A 11 11.13 21.53 -22.71
CA LEU A 11 9.98 21.45 -21.81
C LEU A 11 9.52 20.00 -21.59
N PHE A 12 9.43 19.20 -22.66
CA PHE A 12 9.07 17.79 -22.56
C PHE A 12 10.10 16.98 -21.76
N LEU A 13 11.39 17.18 -21.99
CA LEU A 13 12.45 16.52 -21.22
C LEU A 13 12.38 16.88 -19.73
N LEU A 14 12.08 18.13 -19.40
CA LEU A 14 11.94 18.59 -18.02
C LEU A 14 10.71 17.96 -17.34
N LEU A 15 9.58 17.84 -18.05
CA LEU A 15 8.38 17.15 -17.54
C LEU A 15 8.63 15.64 -17.30
N LEU A 16 9.32 14.96 -18.22
CA LEU A 16 9.70 13.56 -18.06
C LEU A 16 10.66 13.37 -16.88
N TYR A 17 11.61 14.28 -16.70
CA TYR A 17 12.53 14.26 -15.56
C TYR A 17 11.80 14.45 -14.22
N VAL A 18 10.91 15.45 -14.11
CA VAL A 18 10.15 15.69 -12.87
C VAL A 18 9.25 14.51 -12.51
N THR A 19 8.56 13.93 -13.50
CA THR A 19 7.66 12.78 -13.25
C THR A 19 8.41 11.50 -12.87
N THR A 20 9.61 11.28 -13.42
CA THR A 20 10.46 10.14 -13.04
C THR A 20 11.11 10.34 -11.66
N PHE A 21 11.59 11.55 -11.36
CA PHE A 21 12.21 11.85 -10.07
C PHE A 21 11.21 11.76 -8.90
N HIS A 22 9.96 12.20 -9.12
CA HIS A 22 8.88 12.07 -8.14
C HIS A 22 8.54 10.61 -7.82
N LYS A 23 8.65 9.70 -8.79
CA LYS A 23 8.48 8.26 -8.54
C LYS A 23 9.61 7.67 -7.69
N ILE A 24 10.85 8.14 -7.87
CA ILE A 24 12.04 7.63 -7.19
C ILE A 24 12.09 8.06 -5.72
N THR A 25 11.65 9.28 -5.39
CA THR A 25 11.63 9.76 -3.99
C THR A 25 10.47 9.19 -3.17
N CYS A 26 9.40 8.72 -3.80
CA CYS A 26 8.26 8.08 -3.12
C CYS A 26 8.38 6.56 -2.91
N THR A 27 9.49 5.92 -3.30
CA THR A 27 9.71 4.48 -3.11
C THR A 27 10.73 4.13 -2.03
N ASN A 28 10.88 5.00 -1.02
CA ASN A 28 11.66 4.73 0.20
C ASN A 28 10.77 4.40 1.39
N HIS A 29 9.67 3.68 1.17
CA HIS A 29 9.11 2.91 2.26
C HIS A 29 9.78 1.55 2.15
N THR A 30 10.71 1.24 3.05
CA THR A 30 10.95 -0.15 3.42
C THR A 30 9.65 -0.64 4.04
N VAL A 31 8.65 -0.91 3.20
CA VAL A 31 7.39 -1.52 3.59
C VAL A 31 7.80 -2.91 3.98
N VAL A 32 8.02 -3.10 5.27
CA VAL A 32 7.74 -4.38 5.90
C VAL A 32 6.33 -4.72 5.41
N ARG A 33 6.24 -5.58 4.40
CA ARG A 33 4.97 -6.00 3.83
C ARG A 33 4.56 -7.23 4.61
N CYS A 34 3.36 -7.17 5.16
CA CYS A 34 2.60 -8.34 5.57
C CYS A 34 2.81 -9.47 4.56
N ASN A 35 2.92 -10.69 5.09
CA ASN A 35 2.98 -11.86 4.26
C ASN A 35 1.78 -11.89 3.29
N GLU A 36 2.06 -11.97 1.99
CA GLU A 36 1.03 -11.89 0.95
C GLU A 36 -0.09 -12.93 1.15
N LYS A 37 0.27 -14.15 1.55
CA LYS A 37 -0.69 -15.23 1.81
C LYS A 37 -1.58 -14.91 3.00
N ASP A 38 -1.02 -14.31 4.05
CA ASP A 38 -1.80 -13.88 5.21
C ASP A 38 -2.76 -12.76 4.79
N ARG A 39 -2.31 -11.79 4.00
CA ARG A 39 -3.17 -10.71 3.46
C ARG A 39 -4.35 -11.25 2.67
N GLU A 40 -4.10 -12.14 1.71
CA GLU A 40 -5.15 -12.77 0.89
C GLU A 40 -6.14 -13.53 1.76
N THR A 41 -5.64 -14.35 2.69
CA THR A 41 -6.47 -15.14 3.61
C THR A 41 -7.38 -14.24 4.45
N LEU A 42 -6.85 -13.14 4.97
CA LEU A 42 -7.63 -12.19 5.76
C LEU A 42 -8.65 -11.41 4.93
N LEU A 43 -8.36 -11.10 3.65
CA LEU A 43 -9.33 -10.47 2.77
C LEU A 43 -10.47 -11.42 2.39
N THR A 44 -10.19 -12.71 2.19
CA THR A 44 -11.23 -13.74 2.03
C THR A 44 -12.06 -13.87 3.31
N PHE A 45 -11.41 -13.96 4.47
CA PHE A 45 -12.09 -13.99 5.77
C PHE A 45 -13.03 -12.79 5.96
N LYS A 46 -12.62 -11.59 5.51
CA LYS A 46 -13.46 -10.40 5.53
C LYS A 46 -14.73 -10.52 4.69
N GLN A 47 -14.69 -11.21 3.55
CA GLN A 47 -15.87 -11.42 2.70
C GLN A 47 -16.88 -12.36 3.35
N ASP A 48 -16.40 -13.32 4.13
CA ASP A 48 -17.22 -14.35 4.78
C ASP A 48 -17.87 -13.87 6.09
N ILE A 49 -17.39 -12.74 6.65
CA ILE A 49 -17.95 -12.13 7.85
C ILE A 49 -18.90 -11.01 7.47
N ASN A 50 -20.14 -11.08 7.97
CA ASN A 50 -21.06 -9.97 7.91
C ASN A 50 -20.54 -8.84 8.82
N ASP A 51 -19.79 -7.89 8.24
CA ASP A 51 -19.15 -6.73 8.89
C ASP A 51 -20.17 -5.66 9.35
N SER A 52 -21.23 -6.11 10.00
CA SER A 52 -22.25 -5.27 10.61
C SER A 52 -21.72 -4.41 11.76
N LEU A 53 -20.56 -4.77 12.32
CA LEU A 53 -19.89 -4.06 13.42
C LEU A 53 -18.80 -3.09 12.93
N GLY A 54 -18.44 -3.10 11.64
CA GLY A 54 -17.47 -2.18 11.04
C GLY A 54 -16.02 -2.38 11.50
N GLY A 55 -15.72 -3.44 12.24
CA GLY A 55 -14.38 -3.68 12.78
C GLY A 55 -13.36 -3.84 11.65
N ILE A 56 -13.68 -4.62 10.62
CA ILE A 56 -12.73 -4.92 9.54
C ILE A 56 -12.76 -3.89 8.41
N SER A 57 -13.27 -2.68 8.67
CA SER A 57 -13.33 -1.58 7.72
C SER A 57 -11.94 -1.10 7.25
N THR A 58 -10.93 -1.22 8.11
CA THR A 58 -9.55 -0.81 7.83
C THR A 58 -8.79 -1.78 6.92
N TRP A 59 -9.30 -2.99 6.72
CA TRP A 59 -8.64 -4.04 5.96
C TRP A 59 -8.76 -3.78 4.45
N SER A 60 -7.64 -3.54 3.78
CA SER A 60 -7.59 -3.22 2.34
C SER A 60 -6.28 -3.64 1.68
N THR A 61 -6.33 -3.89 0.36
CA THR A 61 -5.16 -4.27 -0.45
C THR A 61 -4.08 -3.18 -0.55
N GLU A 62 -4.43 -1.94 -0.21
CA GLU A 62 -3.53 -0.78 -0.32
C GLU A 62 -2.63 -0.60 0.91
N LYS A 63 -2.99 -1.23 2.03
CA LYS A 63 -2.27 -1.09 3.31
C LYS A 63 -1.57 -2.41 3.70
N ASP A 64 -0.52 -2.27 4.48
CA ASP A 64 0.12 -3.39 5.16
C ASP A 64 -0.88 -4.04 6.14
N CYS A 65 -1.06 -5.37 6.07
CA CYS A 65 -2.04 -6.05 6.92
C CYS A 65 -1.67 -6.00 8.41
N CYS A 66 -0.38 -5.87 8.73
CA CYS A 66 0.06 -5.69 10.11
C CYS A 66 -0.31 -4.31 10.69
N ALA A 67 -0.76 -3.38 9.84
CA ALA A 67 -1.30 -2.09 10.24
C ALA A 67 -2.83 -2.07 10.26
N TRP A 68 -3.49 -3.19 9.94
CA TRP A 68 -4.94 -3.29 10.05
C TRP A 68 -5.36 -3.41 11.51
N GLU A 69 -6.52 -2.85 11.81
CA GLU A 69 -7.07 -2.90 13.16
C GLU A 69 -7.39 -4.35 13.55
N GLY A 70 -7.03 -4.72 14.78
CA GLY A 70 -7.19 -6.08 15.30
C GLY A 70 -6.20 -7.12 14.74
N VAL A 71 -5.26 -6.74 13.85
CA VAL A 71 -4.26 -7.66 13.29
C VAL A 71 -2.92 -7.50 14.02
N TYR A 72 -2.36 -8.61 14.48
CA TYR A 72 -1.05 -8.65 15.13
C TYR A 72 -0.10 -9.54 14.36
N CYS A 73 1.11 -9.04 14.12
CA CYS A 73 2.15 -9.76 13.39
C CYS A 73 3.37 -10.04 14.27
N ASP A 74 4.08 -11.12 13.93
CA ASP A 74 5.43 -11.36 14.42
C ASP A 74 6.41 -10.37 13.78
N SER A 75 7.23 -9.69 14.60
CA SER A 75 8.10 -8.60 14.14
C SER A 75 9.30 -9.06 13.31
N ILE A 76 9.61 -10.36 13.31
CA ILE A 76 10.74 -10.94 12.59
C ILE A 76 10.28 -11.51 11.24
N THR A 77 9.21 -12.30 11.25
CA THR A 77 8.69 -13.03 10.09
C THR A 77 7.60 -12.27 9.35
N ASN A 78 7.01 -11.23 9.95
CA ASN A 78 5.89 -10.44 9.40
C ASN A 78 4.67 -11.28 9.05
N LYS A 79 4.52 -12.41 9.75
CA LYS A 79 3.35 -13.27 9.67
C LYS A 79 2.34 -12.87 10.71
N VAL A 80 1.07 -12.99 10.37
CA VAL A 80 -0.03 -12.74 11.28
C VAL A 80 -0.03 -13.85 12.35
N THR A 81 0.01 -13.45 13.61
CA THR A 81 0.04 -14.37 14.77
C THR A 81 -1.24 -14.33 15.59
N LYS A 82 -2.00 -13.23 15.51
CA LYS A 82 -3.27 -13.09 16.22
C LYS A 82 -4.21 -12.16 15.46
N LEU A 83 -5.49 -12.51 15.52
CA LEU A 83 -6.61 -11.65 15.16
C LEU A 83 -7.44 -11.37 16.41
N ASP A 84 -7.77 -10.12 16.64
CA ASP A 84 -8.75 -9.66 17.61
C ASP A 84 -9.94 -9.09 16.82
N MET A 85 -11.15 -9.51 17.16
CA MET A 85 -12.39 -9.05 16.52
C MET A 85 -13.27 -8.24 17.49
N GLN A 86 -12.79 -8.00 18.72
CA GLN A 86 -13.48 -7.22 19.75
C GLN A 86 -12.75 -5.90 20.04
N PHE A 87 -11.91 -5.43 19.13
CA PHE A 87 -11.31 -4.10 19.21
C PHE A 87 -12.42 -3.04 19.15
N LYS A 88 -12.25 -1.97 19.93
CA LYS A 88 -13.30 -1.03 20.30
C LYS A 88 -12.87 0.39 20.01
#